data_AF-A0A5B7GH29-F1
#
_entry.id   AF-A0A5B7GH29-F1
#
_cell.length_a   1.000
_cell.length_b   1.000
_cell.length_c   1.000
_cell.angle_alpha   90.00
_cell.angle_beta   90.00
_cell.angle_gamma   90.00
#
_symmetry.space_group_name_H-M   'P 1'
#
loop_
_entity.id
_entity.type
_entity.pdbx_description
1 polymer ?
#
loop_
_entity_poly.entity_id
_entity_poly.type
_entity_poly.pdbx_seq_one_letter_code
_entity_poly.pdbx_strand_id
1 'polypeptide(L)' 'MVLVTEAAGRARGHLKKIRMRQCVKDIGKYSFPHRTVEKRNAFSDEVVTAHTVHNFKEKWKHGD' A
#
# COMPACT_ATOMS: atom_id res chain seq x y z
N MET A 1 0.14 18.89 9.27
CA MET A 1 1.29 19.08 10.18
C MET A 1 1.36 17.85 11.07
N VAL A 2 2.38 17.00 10.92
CA VAL A 2 2.57 15.85 11.83
C VAL A 2 3.55 16.30 12.91
N LEU A 3 3.04 16.42 14.13
CA LEU A 3 3.81 16.74 15.33
C LEU A 3 4.83 15.62 15.57
N VAL A 4 6.11 15.94 15.37
CA VAL A 4 7.22 15.07 15.74
C VAL A 4 7.38 15.20 17.24
N THR A 5 6.89 14.21 17.98
CA THR A 5 7.00 14.13 19.44
C THR A 5 8.48 14.07 19.86
N GLU A 6 8.89 15.10 20.60
CA GLU A 6 10.09 15.17 21.42
C GLU A 6 10.08 14.08 22.50
N ALA A 7 10.53 12.86 22.19
CA ALA A 7 10.87 11.87 23.21
C ALA A 7 11.66 10.69 22.62
N ALA A 8 12.92 10.91 22.24
CA ALA A 8 13.86 9.80 22.07
C ALA A 8 15.29 10.29 22.33
N GLY A 9 15.74 10.11 23.57
CA GLY A 9 17.11 10.41 23.98
C GLY A 9 18.16 9.76 23.07
N ARG A 10 19.20 10.53 22.74
CA ARG A 10 20.51 10.11 22.20
C ARG A 10 20.47 9.04 21.09
N ALA A 11 20.08 9.43 19.88
CA ALA A 11 20.53 8.69 18.69
C ALA A 11 21.92 9.20 18.26
N ARG A 12 22.96 8.82 19.02
CA ARG A 12 24.37 9.00 18.62
C ARG A 12 24.67 8.07 17.44
N GLY A 13 24.39 8.52 16.23
CA GLY A 13 24.74 7.74 15.04
C GLY A 13 23.84 8.02 13.86
N HIS A 14 24.29 8.96 13.04
CA HIS A 14 24.04 9.07 11.61
C HIS A 14 22.56 9.06 11.19
N LEU A 15 22.00 10.25 10.98
CA LEU A 15 20.65 10.54 10.49
C LEU A 15 20.19 9.62 9.33
N LYS A 16 21.11 9.20 8.45
CA LYS A 16 20.88 8.23 7.36
C LYS A 16 20.33 6.88 7.86
N LYS A 17 20.81 6.38 9.00
CA LYS A 17 20.36 5.12 9.62
C LYS A 17 18.94 5.23 10.19
N ILE A 18 18.60 6.38 10.78
CA ILE A 18 17.25 6.69 11.27
C ILE A 18 16.28 6.77 10.09
N ARG A 19 16.65 7.51 9.04
CA ARG A 19 15.86 7.63 7.81
C ARG A 19 15.66 6.28 7.12
N MET A 20 16.68 5.42 7.10
CA MET A 20 16.56 4.06 6.54
C MET A 20 15.57 3.20 7.34
N ARG A 21 15.65 3.22 8.67
CA ARG A 21 14.71 2.49 9.53
C ARG A 21 13.28 2.98 9.36
N GLN A 22 13.09 4.29 9.24
CA GLN A 22 11.77 4.88 8.97
C GLN A 22 11.27 4.48 7.58
N CYS A 23 12.12 4.56 6.54
CA CYS A 23 11.80 4.12 5.19
C CYS A 23 11.37 2.65 5.14
N VAL A 24 12.06 1.74 5.83
CA VAL A 24 11.67 0.32 5.87
C VAL A 24 10.30 0.11 6.53
N LYS A 25 9.98 0.86 7.59
CA LYS A 25 8.66 0.85 8.22
C LYS A 25 7.57 1.38 7.30
N ASP A 26 7.86 2.47 6.59
CA ASP A 26 6.95 3.10 5.64
C ASP A 26 6.75 2.20 4.42
N ILE A 27 7.80 1.54 3.93
CA ILE A 27 7.69 0.49 2.91
C ILE A 27 6.79 -0.61 3.45
N GLY A 28 7.01 -1.23 4.61
CA GLY A 28 6.08 -2.27 5.10
C GLY A 28 4.61 -1.82 5.25
N LYS A 29 4.38 -0.54 5.55
CA LYS A 29 3.04 0.06 5.70
C LYS A 29 2.37 0.39 4.36
N TYR A 30 3.15 0.83 3.36
CA TYR A 30 2.67 1.35 2.08
C TYR A 30 3.04 0.48 0.87
N SER A 31 3.92 -0.52 1.05
CA SER A 31 4.20 -1.58 0.09
C SER A 31 2.92 -2.33 -0.13
N PHE A 32 2.54 -2.51 -1.40
CA PHE A 32 1.31 -3.15 -1.87
C PHE A 32 0.69 -4.07 -0.83
N PRO A 33 -0.22 -3.53 0.02
CA PRO A 33 -0.71 -4.27 1.17
C PRO A 33 -1.90 -5.12 0.75
N HIS A 34 -2.25 -6.05 1.63
CA HIS A 34 -3.56 -6.68 1.81
C HIS A 34 -4.80 -5.80 1.46
N ARG A 35 -4.67 -4.47 1.45
CA ARG A 35 -5.65 -3.50 0.92
C ARG A 35 -6.05 -3.73 -0.55
N THR A 36 -5.12 -4.11 -1.42
CA THR A 36 -5.46 -4.47 -2.80
C THR A 36 -6.07 -5.86 -2.89
N VAL A 37 -5.88 -6.72 -1.90
CA VAL A 37 -6.49 -8.04 -1.83
C VAL A 37 -7.98 -7.92 -1.52
N GLU A 38 -8.37 -7.16 -0.50
CA GLU A 38 -9.79 -6.94 -0.17
C GLU A 38 -10.58 -6.33 -1.34
N LYS A 39 -10.05 -5.27 -1.96
CA LYS A 39 -10.68 -4.68 -3.15
C LYS A 39 -10.71 -5.64 -4.34
N ARG A 40 -9.70 -6.50 -4.49
CA ARG A 40 -9.66 -7.50 -5.56
C ARG A 40 -10.59 -8.69 -5.32
N ASN A 41 -10.77 -9.08 -4.06
CA ASN A 41 -11.69 -10.12 -3.62
C ASN A 41 -13.15 -9.66 -3.65
N ALA A 42 -13.40 -8.36 -3.71
CA ALA A 42 -14.74 -7.80 -3.92
C ALA A 42 -15.21 -7.87 -5.38
N PHE A 43 -14.34 -8.23 -6.34
CA PHE A 43 -14.77 -8.43 -7.73
C PHE A 43 -15.45 -9.79 -7.89
N SER A 44 -16.46 -9.83 -8.75
CA SER A 44 -17.08 -11.09 -9.15
C SER A 44 -16.09 -11.94 -9.95
N ASP A 45 -16.24 -13.26 -9.86
CA ASP A 45 -15.40 -14.21 -10.61
C ASP A 45 -15.40 -13.93 -12.11
N GLU A 46 -16.50 -13.39 -12.65
CA GLU A 46 -16.62 -13.01 -14.06
C GLU A 46 -15.72 -11.82 -14.47
N VAL A 47 -15.45 -10.90 -13.54
CA VAL A 47 -14.52 -9.78 -13.75
C VAL A 47 -13.10 -10.31 -13.64
N VAL A 48 -12.82 -11.17 -12.65
CA VAL A 48 -11.47 -11.73 -12.40
C VAL A 48 -11.02 -12.69 -13.51
N THR A 49 -11.94 -13.47 -14.09
CA THR A 49 -11.68 -14.45 -15.16
C THR A 49 -11.65 -13.85 -16.57
N ALA A 50 -11.75 -12.52 -16.71
CA ALA A 50 -11.72 -11.88 -18.02
C ALA A 50 -10.39 -12.16 -18.76
N HIS A 51 -10.50 -12.71 -19.98
CA HIS A 51 -9.34 -13.09 -20.81
C HIS A 51 -8.52 -11.91 -21.34
N THR A 52 -9.06 -10.70 -21.36
CA THR A 52 -8.38 -9.51 -21.88
C THR A 52 -8.58 -8.30 -20.97
N VAL A 53 -7.58 -7.42 -20.96
CA VAL A 53 -7.62 -6.18 -20.16
C VAL A 53 -8.78 -5.27 -20.58
N HIS A 54 -9.15 -5.28 -21.87
CA HIS A 54 -10.30 -4.53 -22.36
C HIS A 54 -11.60 -5.03 -21.73
N ASN A 55 -11.84 -6.34 -21.79
CA ASN A 55 -13.03 -6.98 -21.21
C ASN A 55 -13.08 -6.80 -19.69
N PHE A 56 -11.93 -6.93 -19.00
CA PHE A 56 -11.82 -6.62 -17.57
C PHE A 56 -12.29 -5.20 -17.26
N LYS A 57 -11.84 -4.22 -18.05
CA LYS A 57 -12.17 -2.81 -17.85
C LYS A 57 -13.63 -2.51 -18.14
N GLU A 58 -14.23 -3.14 -19.16
CA GLU A 58 -15.67 -3.03 -19.42
C GLU A 58 -16.49 -3.59 -18.27
N LYS A 59 -16.17 -4.80 -17.78
CA LYS A 59 -16.92 -5.42 -16.67
C LYS A 59 -16.73 -4.68 -15.34
N TRP A 60 -15.54 -4.13 -15.08
CA TRP A 60 -15.30 -3.28 -13.91
C TRP A 60 -16.24 -2.06 -13.88
N LYS A 61 -16.45 -1.42 -15.03
CA LYS A 61 -17.20 -0.14 -15.11
C LYS A 61 -18.69 -0.27 -14.83
N HIS A 62 -19.23 -1.48 -14.89
CA HIS A 62 -20.65 -1.76 -14.68
C HIS A 62 -20.93 -2.45 -13.32
N GLY A 63 -19.90 -2.70 -12.51
CA GLY A 63 -19.99 -3.44 -11.25
C GLY A 63 -19.87 -2.58 -9.98
N ASP A 64 -19.97 -1.25 -10.09
CA ASP A 64 -20.05 -0.27 -9.00
C ASP A 64 -21.45 0.36 -9.00
#